data_AF-F4WMG2-F1
#
_entry.id   AF-F4WMG2-F1
#
_cell.length_a   1.000
_cell.length_b   1.000
_cell.length_c   1.000
_cell.angle_alpha   90.00
_cell.angle_beta   90.00
_cell.angle_gamma   90.00
#
_symmetry.space_group_name_H-M   'P 1'
#
loop_
_entity.id
_entity.type
_entity.pdbx_description
1 polymer ?
#
loop_
_entity_poly.entity_id
_entity_poly.type
_entity_poly.pdbx_seq_one_letter_code
_entity_poly.pdbx_strand_id
1 'polypeptide(L)'
;MMYLEAALYFLLTGDAMESDSVTEKASYTMYKDTLSLIKYISSKFKSQPNNSPENSIHTKLAILSLWCQSRLYSKLYNMRKQEMKEVQKIVNDFNQKQSQQSAAQTTPAQAEGQGTPSLSPTPSPAGSVGSVGSQSSSGYSSGGQHPAQQQQQQQQQQQQQQQQQPAQQPPVQQPPVQQPPIQQPLVQQPLVQQPPVNSHISVPLQVFNAMIKQNQCSGLLMNGHDLWDQAIKQARQEENRSFFIDLDRRLGPLTSYSSLRELVRYVQAGIKKLRAL
;
A
#
# COMPACT_ATOMS: atom_id res chain seq x y z
N MET A 1 -14.90 -12.44 -24.20
CA MET A 1 -14.14 -13.68 -24.51
C MET A 1 -13.01 -13.44 -25.51
N MET A 2 -13.27 -12.87 -26.70
CA MET A 2 -12.24 -12.63 -27.73
C MET A 2 -11.04 -11.83 -27.24
N TYR A 3 -11.26 -10.75 -26.48
CA TYR A 3 -10.17 -9.93 -25.95
C TYR A 3 -9.26 -10.68 -24.96
N LEU A 4 -9.82 -11.56 -24.12
CA LEU A 4 -9.02 -12.37 -23.21
C LEU A 4 -8.19 -13.38 -23.99
N GLU A 5 -8.78 -14.04 -24.99
CA GLU A 5 -8.07 -14.98 -25.87
C GLU A 5 -6.93 -14.29 -26.63
N ALA A 6 -7.15 -13.07 -27.16
CA ALA A 6 -6.10 -12.26 -27.75
C ALA A 6 -4.95 -11.99 -26.75
N ALA A 7 -5.28 -11.64 -25.51
CA ALA A 7 -4.30 -11.44 -24.45
C ALA A 7 -3.48 -12.71 -24.13
N LEU A 8 -4.06 -13.91 -24.28
CA LEU A 8 -3.31 -15.17 -24.11
C LEU A 8 -2.23 -15.35 -25.18
N TYR A 9 -2.45 -14.86 -26.41
CA TYR A 9 -1.40 -14.91 -27.43
C TYR A 9 -0.25 -13.95 -27.10
N PHE A 10 -0.54 -12.76 -26.54
CA PHE A 10 0.52 -11.88 -26.03
C PHE A 10 1.31 -12.52 -24.88
N LEU A 11 0.67 -13.31 -24.01
CA LEU A 11 1.36 -14.11 -23.00
C LEU A 11 2.35 -15.10 -23.62
N LEU A 12 1.92 -15.85 -24.64
CA LEU A 12 2.79 -16.81 -25.34
C LEU A 12 3.93 -16.11 -26.08
N THR A 13 3.68 -14.94 -26.65
CA THR A 13 4.73 -14.10 -27.26
C THR A 13 5.76 -13.68 -26.22
N GLY A 14 5.33 -13.21 -25.04
CA GLY A 14 6.23 -12.91 -23.92
C GLY A 14 7.07 -14.12 -23.50
N ASP A 15 6.46 -15.31 -23.43
CA ASP A 15 7.16 -16.56 -23.05
C ASP A 15 8.22 -16.95 -24.08
N ALA A 16 7.94 -16.76 -25.37
CA ALA A 16 8.91 -16.95 -26.43
C ALA A 16 10.06 -15.93 -26.36
N MET A 17 9.75 -14.65 -26.11
CA MET A 17 10.75 -13.58 -25.97
C MET A 17 11.67 -13.75 -24.76
N GLU A 18 11.28 -14.52 -23.74
CA GLU A 18 12.17 -14.78 -22.59
C GLU A 18 13.31 -15.75 -22.90
N SER A 19 13.18 -16.56 -23.94
CA SER A 19 14.23 -17.51 -24.30
C SER A 19 15.50 -16.84 -24.85
N ASP A 20 15.41 -15.57 -25.25
CA ASP A 20 16.52 -14.78 -25.78
C ASP A 20 16.88 -13.62 -24.83
N SER A 21 18.16 -13.59 -24.43
CA SER A 21 18.75 -12.56 -23.57
C SER A 21 18.59 -11.13 -24.12
N VAL A 22 18.52 -10.96 -25.45
CA VAL A 22 18.35 -9.65 -26.09
C VAL A 22 16.93 -9.12 -25.84
N THR A 23 15.94 -10.01 -25.82
CA THR A 23 14.53 -9.65 -25.70
C THR A 23 13.99 -9.73 -24.27
N GLU A 24 14.80 -10.08 -23.27
CA GLU A 24 14.38 -10.18 -21.86
C GLU A 24 13.72 -8.88 -21.33
N LYS A 25 14.28 -7.71 -21.66
CA LYS A 25 13.68 -6.42 -21.26
C LYS A 25 12.36 -6.16 -21.99
N ALA A 26 12.26 -6.58 -23.25
CA ALA A 26 11.07 -6.44 -24.05
C ALA A 26 9.96 -7.40 -23.58
N SER A 27 10.30 -8.61 -23.13
CA SER A 27 9.34 -9.58 -22.58
C SER A 27 8.73 -9.07 -21.27
N TYR A 28 9.52 -8.44 -20.40
CA TYR A 28 8.99 -7.78 -19.20
C TYR A 28 7.94 -6.72 -19.55
N THR A 29 8.22 -5.90 -20.56
CA THR A 29 7.29 -4.85 -21.02
C THR A 29 6.03 -5.46 -21.62
N MET A 30 6.17 -6.50 -22.46
CA MET A 30 5.04 -7.26 -23.02
C MET A 30 4.11 -7.77 -21.91
N TYR A 31 4.65 -8.35 -20.84
CA TYR A 31 3.85 -8.85 -19.71
C TYR A 31 3.17 -7.73 -18.94
N LYS A 32 3.86 -6.62 -18.68
CA LYS A 32 3.30 -5.47 -17.96
C LYS A 32 2.14 -4.84 -18.74
N ASP A 33 2.29 -4.71 -20.05
CA ASP A 33 1.26 -4.12 -20.91
C ASP A 33 0.08 -5.09 -21.07
N THR A 34 0.36 -6.39 -21.23
CA THR A 34 -0.66 -7.44 -21.24
C THR A 34 -1.44 -7.49 -19.92
N LEU A 35 -0.77 -7.32 -18.77
CA LEU A 35 -1.44 -7.24 -17.47
C LEU A 35 -2.41 -6.04 -17.42
N SER A 36 -1.97 -4.88 -17.90
CA SER A 36 -2.80 -3.68 -17.97
C SER A 36 -4.02 -3.88 -18.89
N LEU A 37 -3.81 -4.55 -20.02
CA LEU A 37 -4.88 -4.92 -20.95
C LEU A 37 -5.90 -5.88 -20.31
N ILE A 38 -5.44 -6.93 -19.62
CA ILE A 38 -6.34 -7.89 -18.95
C ILE A 38 -7.12 -7.20 -17.82
N LYS A 39 -6.50 -6.29 -17.06
CA LYS A 39 -7.19 -5.48 -16.05
C LYS A 39 -8.30 -4.63 -16.67
N TYR A 40 -8.01 -3.97 -17.79
CA TYR A 40 -9.00 -3.20 -18.53
C TYR A 40 -10.16 -4.09 -19.01
N ILE A 41 -9.87 -5.21 -19.67
CA ILE A 41 -10.88 -6.18 -20.12
C ILE A 41 -11.74 -6.66 -18.95
N SER A 42 -11.11 -7.01 -17.82
CA SER A 42 -11.80 -7.51 -16.62
C SER A 42 -12.73 -6.48 -16.01
N SER A 43 -12.38 -5.19 -16.06
CA SER A 43 -13.23 -4.11 -15.55
C SER A 43 -14.58 -4.04 -16.27
N LYS A 44 -14.62 -4.41 -17.56
CA LYS A 44 -15.84 -4.40 -18.39
C LYS A 44 -16.76 -5.58 -18.10
N PHE A 45 -16.27 -6.65 -17.49
CA PHE A 45 -17.11 -7.79 -17.11
C PHE A 45 -17.92 -7.54 -15.84
N LYS A 46 -17.45 -6.65 -14.96
CA LYS A 46 -18.11 -6.36 -13.68
C LYS A 46 -19.22 -5.30 -13.76
N SER A 47 -19.35 -4.60 -14.89
CA SER A 47 -20.27 -3.45 -15.05
C SER A 47 -21.60 -3.77 -15.73
N GLN A 48 -21.89 -5.03 -16.05
CA GLN A 48 -23.15 -5.46 -16.68
C GLN A 48 -24.23 -5.73 -15.60
N PRO A 49 -25.48 -5.27 -15.77
CA PRO A 49 -26.53 -5.40 -14.75
C PRO A 49 -26.91 -6.88 -14.51
N ASN A 50 -26.93 -7.24 -13.22
CA ASN A 50 -27.40 -8.53 -12.69
C ASN A 50 -28.85 -8.78 -13.10
N ASN A 51 -29.10 -9.85 -13.87
CA ASN A 51 -30.31 -10.69 -13.90
C ASN A 51 -30.42 -11.53 -15.21
N SER A 52 -29.31 -11.86 -15.88
CA SER A 52 -29.32 -12.75 -17.05
C SER A 52 -28.41 -13.97 -16.87
N PRO A 53 -28.67 -15.09 -17.59
CA PRO A 53 -27.77 -16.25 -17.65
C PRO A 53 -26.34 -15.90 -18.08
N GLU A 54 -26.17 -14.78 -18.79
CA GLU A 54 -24.86 -14.26 -19.21
C GLU A 54 -24.00 -13.85 -18.01
N ASN A 55 -24.60 -13.54 -16.87
CA ASN A 55 -23.87 -13.21 -15.63
C ASN A 55 -22.99 -14.37 -15.17
N SER A 56 -23.45 -15.62 -15.36
CA SER A 56 -22.67 -16.81 -15.01
C SER A 56 -21.44 -16.96 -15.93
N ILE A 57 -21.60 -16.63 -17.22
CA ILE A 57 -20.50 -16.62 -18.19
C ILE A 57 -19.49 -15.52 -17.85
N HIS A 58 -19.97 -14.31 -17.55
CA HIS A 58 -19.12 -13.18 -17.15
C HIS A 58 -18.34 -13.46 -15.87
N THR A 59 -18.98 -14.08 -14.88
CA THR A 59 -18.33 -14.48 -13.62
C THR A 59 -17.22 -15.50 -13.87
N LYS A 60 -17.51 -16.58 -14.61
CA LYS A 60 -16.50 -17.60 -14.96
C LYS A 60 -15.35 -17.02 -15.79
N LEU A 61 -15.65 -16.10 -16.71
CA LEU A 61 -14.63 -15.40 -17.48
C LEU A 61 -13.79 -14.44 -16.63
N ALA A 62 -14.40 -13.79 -15.63
CA ALA A 62 -13.70 -12.95 -14.67
C ALA A 62 -12.73 -13.79 -13.82
N ILE A 63 -13.14 -14.97 -13.35
CA ILE A 63 -12.29 -15.91 -12.62
C ILE A 63 -11.09 -16.36 -13.48
N LEU A 64 -11.33 -16.74 -14.74
CA LEU A 64 -10.26 -17.06 -15.69
C LEU A 64 -9.28 -15.88 -15.89
N SER A 65 -9.81 -14.66 -15.92
CA SER A 65 -9.01 -13.44 -16.04
C SER A 65 -8.21 -13.14 -14.77
N LEU A 66 -8.73 -13.48 -13.58
CA LEU A 66 -8.02 -13.35 -12.30
C LEU A 66 -6.80 -14.29 -12.24
N TRP A 67 -6.94 -15.54 -12.70
CA TRP A 67 -5.78 -16.45 -12.80
C TRP A 67 -4.71 -15.91 -13.74
N CYS A 68 -5.10 -15.30 -14.86
CA CYS A 68 -4.14 -14.65 -15.76
C CYS A 68 -3.40 -13.49 -15.09
N GLN A 69 -4.12 -12.61 -14.40
CA GLN A 69 -3.51 -11.48 -13.69
C GLN A 69 -2.58 -11.95 -12.58
N SER A 70 -3.03 -12.88 -11.73
CA SER A 70 -2.21 -13.44 -10.66
C SER A 70 -0.91 -14.03 -11.21
N ARG A 71 -1.00 -14.85 -12.26
CA ARG A 71 0.19 -15.46 -12.86
C ARG A 71 1.14 -14.44 -13.46
N LEU A 72 0.62 -13.40 -14.11
CA LEU A 72 1.40 -12.29 -14.62
C LEU A 72 2.12 -11.52 -13.51
N TYR A 73 1.47 -11.25 -12.40
CA TYR A 73 2.11 -10.62 -11.24
C TYR A 73 3.26 -11.47 -10.68
N SER A 74 3.04 -12.78 -10.50
CA SER A 74 4.11 -13.70 -10.08
C SER A 74 5.25 -13.74 -11.11
N LYS A 75 4.92 -13.70 -12.40
CA LYS A 75 5.91 -13.70 -13.48
C LYS A 75 6.77 -12.43 -13.47
N LEU A 76 6.14 -11.26 -13.39
CA LEU A 76 6.81 -9.96 -13.30
C LEU A 76 7.69 -9.87 -12.05
N TYR A 77 7.22 -10.37 -10.90
CA TYR A 77 8.04 -10.48 -9.69
C TYR A 77 9.27 -11.38 -9.91
N ASN A 78 9.09 -12.55 -10.50
CA ASN A 78 10.18 -13.50 -10.75
C ASN A 78 11.27 -12.91 -11.66
N MET A 79 10.90 -12.15 -12.69
CA MET A 79 11.87 -11.46 -13.55
C MET A 79 12.67 -10.38 -12.81
N ARG A 80 12.06 -9.74 -11.80
CA ARG A 80 12.70 -8.68 -10.98
C ARG A 80 13.41 -9.25 -9.75
N LYS A 81 13.38 -10.57 -9.55
CA LYS A 81 13.88 -11.24 -8.34
C LYS A 81 15.37 -10.98 -8.10
N GLN A 82 16.17 -10.90 -9.15
CA GLN A 82 17.60 -10.62 -9.02
C GLN A 82 17.85 -9.17 -8.56
N GLU A 83 17.20 -8.18 -9.20
CA GLU A 83 17.26 -6.77 -8.77
C GLU A 83 16.75 -6.61 -7.32
N MET A 84 15.74 -7.38 -6.92
CA MET A 84 15.23 -7.38 -5.55
C MET A 84 16.26 -7.84 -4.52
N LYS A 85 17.12 -8.82 -4.83
CA LYS A 85 18.18 -9.24 -3.91
C LYS A 85 19.21 -8.12 -3.69
N GLU A 86 19.55 -7.38 -4.74
CA GLU A 86 20.47 -6.24 -4.65
C GLU A 86 19.87 -5.09 -3.84
N VAL A 87 18.61 -4.75 -4.12
CA VAL A 87 17.85 -3.75 -3.37
C VAL A 87 17.75 -4.13 -1.89
N GLN A 88 17.41 -5.39 -1.60
CA GLN A 88 17.31 -5.88 -0.23
C GLN A 88 18.66 -5.76 0.51
N LYS A 89 19.77 -6.06 -0.16
CA LYS A 89 21.11 -5.89 0.42
C LYS A 89 21.38 -4.43 0.79
N ILE A 90 21.11 -3.49 -0.12
CA ILE A 90 21.31 -2.05 0.13
C ILE A 90 20.51 -1.57 1.36
N VAL A 91 19.23 -1.98 1.46
CA VAL A 91 18.36 -1.58 2.56
C VAL A 91 18.82 -2.22 3.88
N ASN A 92 19.21 -3.50 3.86
CA ASN A 92 19.71 -4.19 5.06
C ASN A 92 21.02 -3.58 5.57
N ASP A 93 21.96 -3.29 4.67
CA ASP A 93 23.24 -2.66 5.00
C ASP A 93 23.02 -1.27 5.62
N PHE A 94 22.04 -0.50 5.14
CA PHE A 94 21.67 0.78 5.72
C PHE A 94 21.08 0.63 7.13
N ASN A 95 20.10 -0.26 7.31
CA ASN A 95 19.45 -0.50 8.61
C ASN A 95 20.46 -0.96 9.68
N GLN A 96 21.45 -1.77 9.29
CA GLN A 96 22.51 -2.22 10.19
C GLN A 96 23.44 -1.06 10.61
N LYS A 97 23.83 -0.20 9.67
CA LYS A 97 24.66 0.99 9.97
C LYS A 97 23.90 2.02 10.83
N GLN A 98 22.61 2.19 10.59
CA GLN A 98 21.77 3.08 11.37
C GLN A 98 21.66 2.61 12.84
N SER A 99 21.53 1.29 13.05
CA SER A 99 21.49 0.69 14.38
C SER A 99 22.81 0.87 15.16
N GLN A 100 23.94 0.92 14.46
CA GLN A 100 25.26 1.19 15.05
C GLN A 100 25.47 2.68 15.39
N GLN A 101 24.96 3.61 14.57
CA GLN A 101 25.06 5.05 14.85
C GLN A 101 24.21 5.49 16.06
N SER A 102 23.06 4.87 16.29
CA SER A 102 22.24 5.15 17.48
C SER A 102 22.85 4.61 18.78
N ALA A 103 23.81 3.69 18.72
CA ALA A 103 24.53 3.17 19.90
C ALA A 103 25.77 4.01 20.28
N ALA A 104 26.25 4.90 19.39
CA ALA A 104 27.45 5.71 19.62
C ALA A 104 27.17 7.12 20.21
N GLN A 105 25.90 7.47 20.47
CA GLN A 105 25.51 8.75 21.09
C GLN A 105 25.24 8.66 22.61
N THR A 106 25.84 7.70 23.31
CA THR A 106 26.02 7.79 24.76
C THR A 106 27.48 8.10 25.07
N THR A 107 27.71 9.27 25.68
CA THR A 107 28.94 9.82 26.30
C THR A 107 29.94 10.54 25.38
N PRO A 108 30.20 11.83 25.68
CA PRO A 108 31.52 12.20 26.18
C PRO A 108 31.41 13.06 27.44
N ALA A 109 31.80 12.51 28.60
CA ALA A 109 32.02 13.31 29.81
C ALA A 109 33.48 13.76 29.82
N GLN A 110 33.69 15.07 29.88
CA GLN A 110 35.00 15.72 30.00
C GLN A 110 35.73 15.22 31.25
N ALA A 111 37.04 15.05 31.09
CA ALA A 111 37.99 14.83 32.17
C ALA A 111 38.30 16.15 32.90
N GLU A 112 38.01 16.21 34.20
CA GLU A 112 38.72 17.05 35.17
C GLU A 112 38.47 16.49 36.59
N GLY A 113 39.54 16.28 37.37
CA GLY A 113 39.45 15.95 38.79
C GLY A 113 40.25 14.71 39.22
N GLN A 114 41.40 14.95 39.85
CA GLN A 114 42.24 13.96 40.55
C GLN A 114 41.51 13.32 41.76
N GLY A 115 41.73 12.03 41.99
CA GLY A 115 41.43 11.34 43.26
C GLY A 115 41.14 9.84 43.10
N THR A 116 42.03 9.00 43.62
CA THR A 116 42.04 7.51 43.58
C THR A 116 40.94 6.84 44.46
N PRO A 117 40.90 5.50 44.62
CA PRO A 117 40.28 4.46 43.77
C PRO A 117 39.12 3.71 44.50
N SER A 118 38.19 3.06 43.81
CA SER A 118 37.34 2.04 44.47
C SER A 118 36.72 1.01 43.51
N LEU A 119 36.50 -0.17 44.05
CA LEU A 119 36.43 -1.49 43.44
C LEU A 119 35.01 -1.88 42.97
N SER A 120 34.91 -2.70 41.92
CA SER A 120 33.79 -3.60 41.59
C SER A 120 33.51 -4.61 42.73
N PRO A 121 32.35 -5.29 42.89
CA PRO A 121 31.49 -5.87 41.83
C PRO A 121 29.95 -5.89 42.07
N THR A 122 29.24 -6.45 41.09
CA THR A 122 27.80 -6.85 41.00
C THR A 122 27.33 -7.77 42.17
N PRO A 123 26.01 -7.89 42.51
CA PRO A 123 24.98 -8.58 41.68
C PRO A 123 23.51 -8.06 41.78
N SER A 124 22.67 -8.56 40.87
CA SER A 124 21.20 -8.37 40.76
C SER A 124 20.40 -8.94 41.94
N PRO A 125 19.07 -8.69 42.00
CA PRO A 125 18.15 -9.80 41.70
C PRO A 125 16.86 -9.44 40.93
N ALA A 126 16.21 -10.53 40.53
CA ALA A 126 15.09 -10.78 39.62
C ALA A 126 13.73 -10.15 39.95
N GLY A 127 12.93 -9.98 38.87
CA GLY A 127 11.63 -10.66 38.73
C GLY A 127 10.39 -9.76 38.77
N SER A 128 9.64 -9.69 37.66
CA SER A 128 8.17 -9.83 37.64
C SER A 128 7.59 -9.86 36.21
N VAL A 129 7.07 -11.04 35.88
CA VAL A 129 5.86 -11.39 35.11
C VAL A 129 5.14 -10.33 34.24
N GLY A 130 4.96 -10.70 32.96
CA GLY A 130 3.69 -10.71 32.22
C GLY A 130 2.95 -9.39 31.95
N SER A 131 2.87 -9.00 30.66
CA SER A 131 1.65 -8.38 30.16
C SER A 131 1.44 -8.57 28.67
N VAL A 132 0.16 -8.71 28.39
CA VAL A 132 -0.55 -9.15 27.20
C VAL A 132 -0.51 -8.14 26.05
N GLY A 133 -0.78 -8.66 24.84
CA GLY A 133 -0.67 -7.96 23.58
C GLY A 133 -1.55 -6.73 23.43
N SER A 134 -1.07 -5.82 22.59
CA SER A 134 -1.87 -4.71 22.07
C SER A 134 -2.13 -4.95 20.59
N GLN A 135 -3.39 -5.22 20.28
CA GLN A 135 -3.93 -4.99 18.95
C GLN A 135 -3.92 -3.47 18.71
N SER A 136 -3.28 -3.01 17.66
CA SER A 136 -3.46 -1.65 17.16
C SER A 136 -4.02 -1.71 15.76
N SER A 137 -5.29 -1.35 15.68
CA SER A 137 -6.08 -1.13 14.48
C SER A 137 -5.54 0.08 13.70
N SER A 138 -4.99 -0.15 12.52
CA SER A 138 -4.74 0.92 11.54
C SER A 138 -5.79 0.85 10.45
N GLY A 139 -6.86 1.64 10.62
CA GLY A 139 -7.76 2.00 9.54
C GLY A 139 -7.17 3.18 8.77
N TYR A 140 -6.71 2.94 7.55
CA TYR A 140 -6.49 4.01 6.58
C TYR A 140 -7.49 3.82 5.44
N SER A 141 -8.51 4.67 5.42
CA SER A 141 -9.41 4.86 4.29
C SER A 141 -8.84 5.99 3.45
N SER A 142 -8.41 5.69 2.22
CA SER A 142 -8.00 6.70 1.23
C SER A 142 -8.91 6.57 0.02
N GLY A 143 -10.01 7.32 0.03
CA GLY A 143 -10.80 7.62 -1.16
C GLY A 143 -10.26 8.88 -1.81
N GLY A 144 -9.74 8.77 -3.04
CA GLY A 144 -9.36 9.91 -3.87
C GLY A 144 -10.37 10.10 -4.99
N GLN A 145 -11.00 11.28 -5.07
CA GLN A 145 -11.67 11.79 -6.28
C GLN A 145 -11.51 13.32 -6.41
N HIS A 146 -10.95 13.70 -7.56
CA HIS A 146 -11.02 14.94 -8.37
C HIS A 146 -11.43 16.32 -7.78
N PRO A 147 -10.67 17.40 -8.10
CA PRO A 147 -11.08 18.78 -7.89
C PRO A 147 -11.52 19.46 -9.20
N ALA A 148 -12.75 19.99 -9.25
CA ALA A 148 -13.15 21.11 -10.12
C ALA A 148 -14.63 21.46 -9.88
N GLN A 149 -14.96 22.22 -8.83
CA GLN A 149 -16.23 23.00 -8.77
C GLN A 149 -16.40 23.98 -7.60
N GLN A 150 -15.44 24.12 -6.66
CA GLN A 150 -15.68 24.91 -5.44
C GLN A 150 -15.41 26.43 -5.52
N GLN A 151 -14.97 26.97 -6.66
CA GLN A 151 -14.50 28.36 -6.71
C GLN A 151 -15.59 29.41 -7.01
N GLN A 152 -16.83 29.01 -7.27
CA GLN A 152 -17.89 29.97 -7.66
C GLN A 152 -18.88 30.31 -6.53
N GLN A 153 -18.82 29.62 -5.39
CA GLN A 153 -19.76 29.84 -4.28
C GLN A 153 -19.25 30.81 -3.20
N GLN A 154 -17.95 31.13 -3.20
CA GLN A 154 -17.35 32.00 -2.18
C GLN A 154 -17.47 33.50 -2.48
N GLN A 155 -17.86 33.88 -3.71
CA GLN A 155 -17.95 35.29 -4.11
C GLN A 155 -19.32 35.93 -3.82
N GLN A 156 -20.36 35.14 -3.51
CA GLN A 156 -21.70 35.66 -3.21
C GLN A 156 -21.94 36.01 -1.73
N GLN A 157 -21.10 35.52 -0.80
CA GLN A 157 -21.28 35.82 0.63
C GLN A 157 -20.66 37.15 1.10
N GLN A 158 -19.77 37.77 0.33
CA GLN A 158 -19.14 39.04 0.73
C GLN A 158 -19.95 40.30 0.40
N GLN A 159 -21.06 40.20 -0.36
CA GLN A 159 -21.87 41.37 -0.72
C GLN A 159 -23.02 41.71 0.24
N GLN A 160 -23.31 40.88 1.26
CA GLN A 160 -24.44 41.12 2.16
C GLN A 160 -24.11 41.79 3.51
N GLN A 161 -22.84 42.12 3.79
CA GLN A 161 -22.46 42.72 5.09
C GLN A 161 -22.32 44.25 5.09
N GLN A 162 -22.73 44.96 4.03
CA GLN A 162 -22.45 46.39 3.91
C GLN A 162 -23.66 47.34 3.99
N GLN A 163 -24.78 46.92 4.59
CA GLN A 163 -25.88 47.85 4.91
C GLN A 163 -26.38 47.66 6.34
N GLN A 164 -25.89 48.49 7.26
CA GLN A 164 -26.72 49.19 8.26
C GLN A 164 -25.91 50.28 8.97
N GLN A 165 -26.43 51.52 8.91
CA GLN A 165 -25.95 52.70 9.63
C GLN A 165 -26.63 52.87 11.00
N PRO A 166 -26.07 53.67 11.94
CA PRO A 166 -26.50 53.74 13.33
C PRO A 166 -27.47 54.89 13.63
N ALA A 167 -28.26 54.78 14.70
CA ALA A 167 -29.07 55.87 15.26
C ALA A 167 -28.74 56.12 16.75
N GLN A 168 -28.67 57.40 17.12
CA GLN A 168 -28.23 58.03 18.39
C GLN A 168 -29.34 58.03 19.48
N GLN A 169 -29.07 58.02 20.80
CA GLN A 169 -28.85 59.16 21.76
C GLN A 169 -29.13 58.64 23.22
N PRO A 170 -28.98 59.38 24.36
CA PRO A 170 -28.04 60.42 24.81
C PRO A 170 -27.44 60.12 26.24
N PRO A 171 -26.60 61.02 26.85
CA PRO A 171 -25.67 60.71 27.97
C PRO A 171 -25.92 61.46 29.30
N VAL A 172 -25.53 60.94 30.50
CA VAL A 172 -25.10 61.77 31.67
C VAL A 172 -24.32 60.98 32.78
N GLN A 173 -23.07 61.43 33.07
CA GLN A 173 -22.24 61.58 34.31
C GLN A 173 -22.35 60.57 35.50
N GLN A 174 -21.29 60.16 36.23
CA GLN A 174 -20.35 60.94 37.09
C GLN A 174 -19.37 59.93 37.83
N PRO A 175 -18.51 60.33 38.79
CA PRO A 175 -17.10 60.83 38.77
C PRO A 175 -16.01 59.79 39.23
N PRO A 176 -14.70 60.13 39.32
CA PRO A 176 -13.60 59.15 39.39
C PRO A 176 -13.10 58.87 40.82
N VAL A 177 -12.68 57.63 41.10
CA VAL A 177 -11.94 57.27 42.32
C VAL A 177 -10.81 56.27 41.99
N GLN A 178 -9.61 56.61 42.46
CA GLN A 178 -8.35 55.87 42.33
C GLN A 178 -8.37 54.54 43.09
N GLN A 179 -7.74 53.49 42.58
CA GLN A 179 -7.42 52.27 43.35
C GLN A 179 -5.92 51.89 43.26
N PRO A 180 -5.31 51.37 44.35
CA PRO A 180 -3.86 51.20 44.52
C PRO A 180 -3.32 49.85 43.98
N PRO A 181 -1.99 49.61 43.98
CA PRO A 181 -1.37 48.51 43.24
C PRO A 181 -1.60 47.16 43.91
N ILE A 182 -2.15 46.19 43.17
CA ILE A 182 -2.25 44.78 43.61
C ILE A 182 -1.10 43.97 43.02
N GLN A 183 -0.32 43.35 43.91
CA GLN A 183 0.75 42.39 43.63
C GLN A 183 0.19 41.17 42.89
N GLN A 184 0.80 40.81 41.76
CA GLN A 184 0.49 39.56 41.05
C GLN A 184 1.26 38.39 41.67
N PRO A 185 0.62 37.26 42.00
CA PRO A 185 1.32 36.05 42.41
C PRO A 185 2.13 35.45 41.25
N LEU A 186 3.34 34.97 41.54
CA LEU A 186 4.18 34.18 40.63
C LEU A 186 3.41 32.94 40.12
N VAL A 187 2.89 33.02 38.90
CA VAL A 187 2.34 31.87 38.19
C VAL A 187 3.52 31.01 37.74
N GLN A 188 3.76 29.89 38.43
CA GLN A 188 4.68 28.85 37.94
C GLN A 188 4.06 28.27 36.66
N GLN A 189 4.67 28.56 35.51
CA GLN A 189 4.30 27.92 34.25
C GLN A 189 4.56 26.42 34.37
N PRO A 190 3.61 25.54 33.99
CA PRO A 190 3.88 24.12 33.88
C PRO A 190 4.98 23.92 32.83
N LEU A 191 6.00 23.11 33.15
CA LEU A 191 6.94 22.57 32.16
C LEU A 191 6.14 21.88 31.05
N VAL A 192 5.95 22.58 29.94
CA VAL A 192 5.43 21.99 28.71
C VAL A 192 6.53 21.04 28.25
N GLN A 193 6.39 19.75 28.54
CA GLN A 193 7.23 18.73 27.90
C GLN A 193 7.00 18.87 26.40
N GLN A 194 8.00 19.39 25.68
CA GLN A 194 7.95 19.42 24.23
C GLN A 194 7.76 17.97 23.75
N PRO A 195 6.82 17.70 22.82
CA PRO A 195 6.81 16.41 22.13
C PRO A 195 8.17 16.19 21.48
N PRO A 196 8.70 14.95 21.44
CA PRO A 196 10.03 14.69 20.91
C PRO A 196 10.21 15.34 19.54
N VAL A 197 11.15 16.26 19.48
CA VAL A 197 11.42 17.13 18.34
C VAL A 197 11.91 16.24 17.19
N ASN A 198 11.08 16.11 16.15
CA ASN A 198 11.41 15.50 14.86
C ASN A 198 12.08 14.12 14.92
N SER A 199 11.28 13.06 15.05
CA SER A 199 11.68 11.67 14.78
C SER A 199 11.82 11.38 13.28
N HIS A 200 12.52 12.26 12.55
CA HIS A 200 12.80 12.08 11.13
C HIS A 200 14.15 11.40 10.95
N ILE A 201 14.15 10.26 10.26
CA ILE A 201 15.37 9.55 9.86
C ILE A 201 15.81 10.09 8.50
N SER A 202 17.03 10.60 8.42
CA SER A 202 17.65 10.97 7.15
C SER A 202 18.11 9.71 6.41
N VAL A 203 17.66 9.54 5.17
CA VAL A 203 17.97 8.37 4.35
C VAL A 203 18.70 8.81 3.08
N PRO A 204 19.87 8.23 2.74
CA PRO A 204 20.55 8.50 1.49
C PRO A 204 19.67 8.21 0.27
N LEU A 205 19.77 9.01 -0.79
CA LEU A 205 18.93 8.90 -1.98
C LEU A 205 18.96 7.50 -2.62
N GLN A 206 20.12 6.84 -2.61
CA GLN A 206 20.24 5.46 -3.11
C GLN A 206 19.38 4.47 -2.31
N VAL A 207 19.36 4.60 -0.98
CA VAL A 207 18.55 3.74 -0.09
C VAL A 207 17.07 4.07 -0.27
N PHE A 208 16.71 5.35 -0.38
CA PHE A 208 15.34 5.75 -0.69
C PHE A 208 14.85 5.14 -2.01
N ASN A 209 15.62 5.25 -3.08
CA ASN A 209 15.29 4.63 -4.37
C ASN A 209 15.19 3.10 -4.28
N ALA A 210 16.08 2.47 -3.50
CA ALA A 210 16.02 1.04 -3.22
C ALA A 210 14.71 0.67 -2.49
N MET A 211 14.31 1.40 -1.45
CA MET A 211 13.04 1.18 -0.75
C MET A 211 11.83 1.36 -1.67
N ILE A 212 11.82 2.37 -2.54
CA ILE A 212 10.74 2.55 -3.53
C ILE A 212 10.65 1.33 -4.46
N LYS A 213 11.78 0.86 -4.99
CA LYS A 213 11.82 -0.36 -5.82
C LYS A 213 11.34 -1.59 -5.05
N GLN A 214 11.78 -1.75 -3.80
CA GLN A 214 11.37 -2.84 -2.92
C GLN A 214 9.85 -2.85 -2.72
N ASN A 215 9.27 -1.68 -2.44
CA ASN A 215 7.83 -1.53 -2.29
C ASN A 215 7.06 -1.88 -3.57
N GLN A 216 7.56 -1.43 -4.73
CA GLN A 216 6.96 -1.77 -6.03
C GLN A 216 6.92 -3.29 -6.27
N CYS A 217 8.01 -4.00 -6.02
CA CYS A 217 8.07 -5.45 -6.24
C CYS A 217 7.33 -6.24 -5.16
N SER A 218 7.34 -5.77 -3.90
CA SER A 218 6.47 -6.32 -2.85
C SER A 218 4.99 -6.21 -3.26
N GLY A 219 4.61 -5.07 -3.85
CA GLY A 219 3.30 -4.87 -4.44
C GLY A 219 2.96 -5.91 -5.51
N LEU A 220 3.88 -6.24 -6.42
CA LEU A 220 3.65 -7.29 -7.42
C LEU A 220 3.35 -8.64 -6.77
N LEU A 221 4.14 -9.04 -5.77
CA LEU A 221 3.97 -10.32 -5.09
C LEU A 221 2.62 -10.38 -4.35
N MET A 222 2.31 -9.34 -3.57
CA MET A 222 1.05 -9.26 -2.81
C MET A 222 -0.17 -9.32 -3.74
N ASN A 223 -0.19 -8.50 -4.79
CA ASN A 223 -1.28 -8.52 -5.77
C ASN A 223 -1.41 -9.89 -6.45
N GLY A 224 -0.29 -10.57 -6.73
CA GLY A 224 -0.29 -11.91 -7.30
C GLY A 224 -0.99 -12.93 -6.41
N HIS A 225 -0.68 -12.93 -5.11
CA HIS A 225 -1.30 -13.82 -4.12
C HIS A 225 -2.77 -13.47 -3.87
N ASP A 226 -3.09 -12.20 -3.65
CA ASP A 226 -4.48 -11.76 -3.38
C ASP A 226 -5.43 -12.14 -4.52
N LEU A 227 -5.00 -11.92 -5.76
CA LEU A 227 -5.80 -12.28 -6.94
C LEU A 227 -5.92 -13.79 -7.12
N TRP A 228 -4.89 -14.55 -6.77
CA TRP A 228 -4.93 -16.01 -6.80
C TRP A 228 -5.99 -16.55 -5.83
N ASP A 229 -5.94 -16.08 -4.58
CA ASP A 229 -6.87 -16.50 -3.53
C ASP A 229 -8.28 -16.05 -3.84
N GLN A 230 -8.45 -14.84 -4.39
CA GLN A 230 -9.73 -14.36 -4.89
C GLN A 230 -10.29 -15.28 -5.99
N ALA A 231 -9.47 -15.69 -6.95
CA ALA A 231 -9.88 -16.59 -8.03
C ALA A 231 -10.30 -17.97 -7.49
N ILE A 232 -9.52 -18.54 -6.56
CA ILE A 232 -9.86 -19.81 -5.90
C ILE A 232 -11.20 -19.70 -5.17
N LYS A 233 -11.38 -18.64 -4.37
CA LYS A 233 -12.60 -18.43 -3.60
C LYS A 233 -13.83 -18.37 -4.51
N GLN A 234 -13.75 -17.64 -5.61
CA GLN A 234 -14.86 -17.52 -6.57
C GLN A 234 -15.10 -18.81 -7.37
N ALA A 235 -14.04 -19.53 -7.76
CA ALA A 235 -14.15 -20.80 -8.46
C ALA A 235 -14.82 -21.89 -7.60
N ARG A 236 -14.68 -21.83 -6.28
CA ARG A 236 -15.29 -22.77 -5.33
C ARG A 236 -16.75 -22.47 -4.98
N GLN A 237 -17.28 -21.30 -5.36
CA GLN A 237 -18.71 -20.99 -5.19
C GLN A 237 -19.56 -21.99 -5.97
N GLU A 238 -20.71 -22.38 -5.40
CA GLU A 238 -21.55 -23.47 -5.92
C GLU A 238 -21.93 -23.28 -7.40
N GLU A 239 -22.25 -22.06 -7.80
CA GLU A 239 -22.64 -21.66 -9.16
C GLU A 239 -21.53 -21.86 -10.22
N ASN A 240 -20.27 -21.85 -9.77
CA ASN A 240 -19.07 -21.90 -10.61
C ASN A 240 -18.33 -23.23 -10.49
N ARG A 241 -18.51 -23.94 -9.38
CA ARG A 241 -17.69 -25.09 -8.96
C ARG A 241 -17.66 -26.21 -9.98
N SER A 242 -18.81 -26.62 -10.52
CA SER A 242 -18.89 -27.70 -11.50
C SER A 242 -18.09 -27.39 -12.77
N PHE A 243 -18.15 -26.14 -13.24
CA PHE A 243 -17.44 -25.70 -14.42
C PHE A 243 -15.92 -25.88 -14.27
N PHE A 244 -15.35 -25.46 -13.13
CA PHE A 244 -13.90 -25.55 -12.88
C PHE A 244 -13.44 -26.95 -12.50
N ILE A 245 -14.25 -27.73 -11.78
CA ILE A 245 -13.95 -29.16 -11.53
C ILE A 245 -13.80 -29.92 -12.85
N ASP A 246 -14.66 -29.67 -13.82
CA ASP A 246 -14.58 -30.31 -15.13
C ASP A 246 -13.38 -29.83 -15.97
N LEU A 247 -12.88 -28.62 -15.74
CA LEU A 247 -11.63 -28.17 -16.35
C LEU A 247 -10.44 -28.87 -15.69
N ASP A 248 -10.41 -28.91 -14.36
CA ASP A 248 -9.37 -29.58 -13.58
C ASP A 248 -9.28 -31.08 -13.91
N ARG A 249 -10.42 -31.75 -14.11
CA ARG A 249 -10.46 -33.17 -14.53
C ARG A 249 -9.84 -33.41 -15.90
N ARG A 250 -9.93 -32.45 -16.82
CA ARG A 250 -9.45 -32.60 -18.20
C ARG A 250 -7.99 -32.17 -18.38
N LEU A 251 -7.54 -31.19 -17.62
CA LEU A 251 -6.23 -30.54 -17.83
C LEU A 251 -5.30 -30.62 -16.62
N GLY A 252 -5.78 -31.16 -15.50
CA GLY A 252 -5.15 -31.02 -14.20
C GLY A 252 -5.52 -29.70 -13.53
N PRO A 253 -5.50 -29.63 -12.19
CA PRO A 253 -5.79 -28.41 -11.45
C PRO A 253 -4.67 -27.38 -11.66
N LEU A 254 -5.06 -26.12 -11.88
CA LEU A 254 -4.10 -25.02 -11.87
C LEU A 254 -3.57 -24.78 -10.45
N THR A 255 -2.26 -24.59 -10.35
CA THR A 255 -1.57 -24.21 -9.10
C THR A 255 -0.86 -22.87 -9.29
N SER A 256 -0.49 -22.22 -8.20
CA SER A 256 0.28 -20.96 -8.26
C SER A 256 1.64 -21.12 -8.95
N TYR A 257 2.13 -22.35 -9.04
CA TYR A 257 3.40 -22.72 -9.67
C TYR A 257 3.26 -23.13 -11.14
N SER A 258 2.04 -23.42 -11.63
CA SER A 258 1.79 -23.84 -13.00
C SER A 258 2.43 -22.89 -14.01
N SER A 259 3.04 -23.43 -15.05
CA SER A 259 3.70 -22.66 -16.12
C SER A 259 2.72 -21.74 -16.85
N LEU A 260 3.27 -20.73 -17.55
CA LEU A 260 2.44 -19.82 -18.34
C LEU A 260 1.70 -20.58 -19.46
N ARG A 261 2.33 -21.62 -20.02
CA ARG A 261 1.73 -22.48 -21.05
C ARG A 261 0.57 -23.31 -20.52
N GLU A 262 0.69 -23.87 -19.32
CA GLU A 262 -0.41 -24.59 -18.65
C GLU A 262 -1.59 -23.65 -18.36
N LEU A 263 -1.32 -22.44 -17.85
CA LEU A 263 -2.34 -21.42 -17.68
C LEU A 263 -3.05 -21.12 -19.01
N VAL A 264 -2.31 -20.85 -20.08
CA VAL A 264 -2.90 -20.50 -21.38
C VAL A 264 -3.79 -21.63 -21.89
N ARG A 265 -3.34 -22.89 -21.84
CA ARG A 265 -4.16 -24.05 -22.23
C ARG A 265 -5.43 -24.18 -21.40
N TYR A 266 -5.31 -24.02 -20.08
CA TYR A 266 -6.44 -24.08 -19.15
C TYR A 266 -7.47 -22.98 -19.45
N VAL A 267 -7.02 -21.75 -19.65
CA VAL A 267 -7.91 -20.62 -19.93
C VAL A 267 -8.54 -20.73 -21.32
N GLN A 268 -7.80 -21.16 -22.34
CA GLN A 268 -8.35 -21.43 -23.67
C GLN A 268 -9.45 -22.50 -23.62
N ALA A 269 -9.23 -23.58 -22.88
CA ALA A 269 -10.24 -24.62 -22.70
C ALA A 269 -11.46 -24.12 -21.93
N GLY A 270 -11.25 -23.24 -20.95
CA GLY A 270 -12.33 -22.54 -20.24
C GLY A 270 -13.15 -21.65 -21.17
N ILE A 271 -12.49 -20.80 -21.98
CA ILE A 271 -13.15 -19.96 -22.98
C ILE A 271 -13.92 -20.82 -24.00
N LYS A 272 -13.32 -21.91 -24.48
CA LYS A 272 -13.98 -22.85 -25.40
C LYS A 272 -15.23 -23.48 -24.77
N LYS A 273 -15.16 -23.88 -23.49
CA LYS A 273 -16.31 -24.41 -22.76
C LYS A 273 -17.40 -23.35 -22.59
N LEU A 274 -17.04 -22.10 -22.28
CA LEU A 274 -17.99 -21.00 -22.15
C LEU A 274 -18.70 -20.64 -23.47
N ARG A 275 -18.05 -20.80 -24.62
CA ARG A 275 -18.68 -20.60 -25.94
C ARG A 275 -19.70 -21.67 -26.30
N ALA A 276 -19.67 -22.80 -25.63
CA ALA A 276 -20.56 -23.94 -25.89
C ALA A 276 -21.76 -24.00 -24.93
N LEU A 277 -21.86 -23.02 -24.02
CA LEU A 277 -23.02 -22.79 -23.15
C LEU A 277 -23.98 -21.82 -23.83
#